data_AF-A0A3M6I801-F1
#
_entry.id   AF-A0A3M6I801-F1
#
_cell.length_a   1.000
_cell.length_b   1.000
_cell.length_c   1.000
_cell.angle_alpha   90.00
_cell.angle_beta   90.00
_cell.angle_gamma   90.00
#
_symmetry.space_group_name_H-M   'P 1'
#
loop_
_entity.id
_entity.type
_entity.pdbx_description
1 polymer ?
#
loop_
_entity_poly.entity_id
_entity_poly.type
_entity_poly.pdbx_seq_one_letter_code
_entity_poly.pdbx_strand_id
1 'polypeptide(L)' 'MSDRQQLSTRLIGQSPSILRLREQIGALAGTRADVLILGETGAGKEVVARALHDLSNRRSGPFVAINAGAL' A
#
# COMPACT_ATOMS: atom_id res chain seq x y z
N MET A 1 -17.50 -2.40 -0.97
CA MET A 1 -16.93 -1.22 -0.30
C MET A 1 -16.09 -0.47 -1.31
N SER A 2 -16.11 0.86 -1.34
CA SER A 2 -15.28 1.65 -2.27
C SER A 2 -13.79 1.56 -1.88
N ASP A 3 -12.89 1.43 -2.85
CA ASP A 3 -11.42 1.40 -2.67
C ASP A 3 -10.91 2.54 -1.77
N ARG A 4 -11.51 3.72 -1.90
CA ARG A 4 -11.19 4.91 -1.10
C ARG A 4 -11.50 4.71 0.39
N GLN A 5 -12.54 3.95 0.72
CA GLN A 5 -12.89 3.60 2.10
C GLN A 5 -11.96 2.51 2.65
N GLN A 6 -11.48 1.59 1.82
CA GLN A 6 -10.47 0.62 2.28
C GLN A 6 -9.16 1.32 2.62
N LEU A 7 -8.71 2.28 1.80
CA LEU A 7 -7.50 3.05 2.08
C LEU A 7 -7.60 3.93 3.33
N SER A 8 -8.77 4.52 3.60
CA SER A 8 -8.95 5.36 4.79
C SER A 8 -8.85 4.57 6.10
N THR A 9 -9.32 3.32 6.11
CA THR A 9 -9.20 2.44 7.30
C THR A 9 -7.78 1.94 7.56
N ARG A 10 -6.94 1.83 6.53
CA ARG A 10 -5.56 1.33 6.65
C ARG A 10 -4.53 2.43 6.89
N LEU A 11 -4.60 3.48 6.08
CA LEU A 11 -3.72 4.63 6.19
C LEU A 11 -4.45 5.70 6.97
N ILE A 12 -4.38 5.65 8.29
CA ILE A 12 -5.13 6.57 9.17
C ILE A 12 -4.54 7.98 9.08
N GLY A 13 -5.41 8.99 9.16
CA GLY A 13 -5.03 10.40 9.18
C GLY A 13 -5.61 11.20 8.01
N GLN A 14 -5.49 12.52 8.13
CA GLN A 14 -5.97 13.50 7.14
C GLN A 14 -4.87 14.50 6.75
N SER A 15 -3.62 14.21 7.10
CA SER A 15 -2.51 15.07 6.69
C SER A 15 -2.36 15.09 5.16
N PRO A 16 -1.88 16.19 4.56
CA PRO A 16 -1.67 16.25 3.12
C PRO A 16 -0.77 15.13 2.57
N SER A 17 0.20 14.67 3.36
CA SER A 17 1.07 13.55 2.99
C SER A 17 0.32 12.21 2.93
N ILE A 18 -0.57 11.93 3.89
CA ILE A 18 -1.42 10.72 3.86
C ILE A 18 -2.40 10.77 2.70
N LEU A 19 -2.99 11.93 2.42
CA LEU A 19 -3.90 12.08 1.27
C LEU A 19 -3.20 11.78 -0.05
N ARG A 20 -2.02 12.37 -0.28
CA ARG A 20 -1.19 12.08 -1.48
C ARG A 20 -0.79 10.62 -1.57
N LEU A 21 -0.41 10.00 -0.44
CA LEU A 21 -0.05 8.59 -0.42
C LEU A 21 -1.22 7.69 -0.85
N ARG A 22 -2.45 7.99 -0.41
CA ARG A 22 -3.65 7.25 -0.86
C ARG A 22 -3.89 7.39 -2.36
N GLU A 23 -3.69 8.59 -2.92
CA GLU A 23 -3.81 8.83 -4.37
C GLU A 23 -2.76 8.04 -5.16
N GLN A 24 -1.50 8.06 -4.72
CA GLN A 24 -0.41 7.31 -5.36
C GLN A 24 -0.69 5.79 -5.35
N ILE A 25 -1.18 5.26 -4.23
CA ILE A 25 -1.55 3.84 -4.14
C ILE A 25 -2.67 3.51 -5.12
N GLY A 26 -3.73 4.33 -5.18
CA GLY A 26 -4.83 4.12 -6.12
C GLY A 26 -4.37 4.14 -7.58
N ALA A 27 -3.47 5.05 -7.94
CA ALA A 27 -2.93 5.15 -9.29
C ALA A 27 -2.01 3.95 -9.66
N LEU A 28 -1.22 3.46 -8.71
CA LEU A 28 -0.23 2.41 -8.96
C LEU A 28 -0.80 0.99 -8.87
N ALA A 29 -1.83 0.76 -8.04
CA ALA A 29 -2.34 -0.59 -7.76
C ALA A 29 -2.82 -1.34 -9.00
N GLY A 30 -3.41 -0.65 -9.99
CA GLY A 30 -3.85 -1.26 -11.24
C GLY A 30 -2.73 -1.61 -12.23
N THR A 31 -1.50 -1.17 -11.96
CA THR A 31 -0.38 -1.31 -12.90
C THR A 31 0.41 -2.61 -12.69
N ARG A 32 1.33 -2.90 -13.62
CA ARG A 32 2.31 -3.99 -13.47
C ARG A 32 3.71 -3.50 -13.07
N ALA A 33 3.84 -2.22 -12.71
CA ALA A 33 5.13 -1.65 -12.34
C ALA A 33 5.63 -2.22 -11.01
N ASP A 34 6.95 -2.35 -10.90
CA ASP A 34 7.61 -2.61 -9.63
C ASP A 34 7.56 -1.36 -8.76
N VAL A 35 7.26 -1.51 -7.47
CA VAL A 35 7.06 -0.38 -6.54
C VAL A 35 8.08 -0.45 -5.40
N LEU A 36 8.83 0.63 -5.23
CA LEU A 36 9.73 0.83 -4.09
C LEU A 36 9.04 1.71 -3.02
N ILE A 37 8.89 1.19 -1.80
CA ILE A 37 8.29 1.93 -0.67
C ILE A 37 9.41 2.39 0.26
N LEU A 38 9.61 3.70 0.34
CA LEU A 38 10.62 4.33 1.20
C LEU A 38 9.99 4.88 2.48
N GLY A 39 10.73 4.80 3.58
CA GLY A 39 10.32 5.35 4.87
C GLY A 39 11.14 4.77 6.02
N GLU A 40 11.14 5.46 7.15
CA GLU A 40 11.83 5.04 8.37
C GLU A 40 11.23 3.74 8.96
N THR A 41 11.94 3.16 9.93
CA THR A 41 11.42 2.02 10.70
C THR A 41 10.13 2.42 11.42
N GLY A 42 9.09 1.61 11.32
CA GLY A 42 7.78 1.89 11.93
C GLY A 42 6.86 2.81 11.13
N ALA A 43 7.29 3.37 9.98
CA ALA A 43 6.47 4.29 9.17
C ALA A 43 5.27 3.65 8.43
N GLY A 44 4.99 2.35 8.65
CA GLY A 44 3.83 1.67 8.05
C GLY A 44 4.02 1.20 6.60
N LYS A 45 5.26 0.96 6.15
CA LYS A 45 5.57 0.49 4.79
C LYS A 45 4.82 -0.79 4.40
N GLU A 46 4.65 -1.74 5.34
CA GLU A 46 3.91 -2.98 5.12
C GLU A 46 2.41 -2.73 4.86
N VAL A 47 1.83 -1.72 5.51
CA VAL A 47 0.44 -1.31 5.29
C VAL A 47 0.26 -0.80 3.87
N VAL A 48 1.24 -0.03 3.36
CA VAL A 48 1.26 0.46 1.97
C VAL A 48 1.36 -0.71 0.98
N ALA A 49 2.29 -1.65 1.21
CA ALA A 49 2.47 -2.82 0.33
C ALA A 49 1.19 -3.66 0.23
N ARG A 50 0.53 -3.90 1.37
CA ARG A 50 -0.73 -4.65 1.42
C ARG A 50 -1.88 -3.89 0.76
N ALA A 51 -1.94 -2.56 0.90
CA ALA A 51 -2.92 -1.73 0.22
C ALA A 51 -2.76 -1.79 -1.32
N LEU A 52 -1.53 -1.72 -1.83
CA LEU A 52 -1.24 -1.89 -3.25
C LEU A 52 -1.72 -3.25 -3.77
N HIS A 53 -1.45 -4.34 -3.04
CA HIS A 53 -1.89 -5.66 -3.43
C HIS A 53 -3.42 -5.79 -3.48
N ASP A 54 -4.11 -5.37 -2.42
CA ASP A 54 -5.56 -5.56 -2.30
C ASP A 54 -6.38 -4.73 -3.30
N LEU A 55 -5.81 -3.60 -3.76
CA LEU A 55 -6.41 -2.76 -4.79
C LEU A 55 -5.97 -3.14 -6.21
N SER A 56 -5.05 -4.09 -6.35
CA SER A 56 -4.54 -4.49 -7.66
C SER A 56 -5.44 -5.50 -8.38
N ASN A 57 -5.18 -5.67 -9.67
CA ASN A 57 -5.75 -6.77 -10.47
C ASN A 57 -5.31 -8.16 -9.99
N ARG A 58 -4.32 -8.25 -9.07
CA ARG A 58 -3.77 -9.49 -8.51
C ARG A 58 -4.28 -9.77 -7.08
N ARG A 59 -5.23 -8.98 -6.56
CA ARG A 59 -5.74 -9.09 -5.18
C ARG A 59 -6.29 -10.45 -4.77
N SER A 60 -6.63 -11.32 -5.73
CA SER A 60 -7.10 -12.69 -5.46
C SER A 60 -5.98 -13.71 -5.36
N GLY A 61 -4.76 -13.33 -5.74
CA GLY A 61 -3.57 -14.17 -5.62
C GLY A 61 -2.92 -14.05 -4.24
N PRO A 62 -1.92 -14.90 -3.94
CA PRO A 62 -1.21 -14.82 -2.68
C PRO A 62 -0.39 -13.52 -2.56
N PHE A 63 -0.38 -12.92 -1.37
CA PHE A 63 0.57 -11.88 -0.98
C PHE A 63 1.66 -12.51 -0.11
N VAL A 64 2.87 -12.66 -0.66
CA VAL A 64 4.02 -13.24 0.04
C VAL A 64 4.96 -12.12 0.46
N ALA A 65 5.08 -11.91 1.77
CA ALA A 65 6.03 -10.94 2.33
C ALA A 65 7.32 -11.66 2.72
N ILE A 66 8.46 -11.12 2.28
CA ILE A 66 9.80 -11.61 2.63
C ILE A 66 10.51 -10.49 3.38
N ASN A 67 10.95 -10.77 4.62
CA ASN A 67 11.73 -9.82 5.39
C ASN A 67 13.22 -10.11 5.21
N ALA A 68 13.90 -9.28 4.43
CA ALA A 68 15.34 -9.44 4.15
C ALA A 68 16.24 -9.24 5.39
N GLY A 69 15.75 -8.62 6.47
CA GLY A 69 16.50 -8.42 7.71
C GLY A 69 16.47 -9.60 8.68
N ALA A 70 15.72 -10.66 8.36
CA ALA A 70 15.61 -11.87 9.17
C ALA A 70 16.24 -13.11 8.50
N LEU A 71 16.94 -12.90 7.38
CA LEU A 71 17.68 -13.92 6.62
C LEU A 71 19.16 -13.94 7.02
#